data_AF-A0A1G3ZUF8-F1
#
_entry.id   AF-A0A1G3ZUF8-F1
#
_cell.length_a   1.000
_cell.length_b   1.000
_cell.length_c   1.000
_cell.angle_alpha   90.00
_cell.angle_beta   90.00
_cell.angle_gamma   90.00
#
_symmetry.space_group_name_H-M   'P 1'
#
loop_
_entity.id
_entity.type
_entity.pdbx_description
1 polymer ?
#
loop_
_entity_poly.entity_id
_entity_poly.type
_entity_poly.pdbx_seq_one_letter_code
_entity_poly.pdbx_strand_id
1 'polypeptide(L)'
;MKFKRWNDAFMRPGIERQGTWHYGHQYIAWHIVETKSALAGAPNELSLYAGENYWTGTSSELRRYTLRLDGFVSVSAPMTGGELVTKPFKFTGSKLTLNFATSAAGDVRVEIQDASGKPLPGFKLDDCPPIFGDAIERTVIWKNGSDVSALAGKPVRLRFVLKDADLFSMKFNP
;
A
#
# COMPACT_ATOMS: atom_id res chain seq x y z
N MET A 1 10.46 -9.85 19.45
CA MET A 1 10.16 -9.16 18.16
C MET A 1 10.69 -7.74 18.27
N LYS A 2 11.57 -7.29 17.36
CA LYS A 2 12.06 -5.89 17.35
C LYS A 2 11.24 -5.12 16.32
N PHE A 3 10.41 -4.19 16.78
CA PHE A 3 9.70 -3.27 15.88
C PHE A 3 10.51 -1.99 15.72
N LYS A 4 10.57 -1.47 14.49
CA LYS A 4 11.04 -0.11 14.26
C LYS A 4 9.86 0.82 14.56
N ARG A 5 10.07 1.77 15.48
CA ARG A 5 9.12 2.84 15.75
C ARG A 5 9.56 4.08 14.97
N TRP A 6 8.65 4.65 14.20
CA TRP A 6 8.83 5.97 13.62
C TRP A 6 8.34 7.02 14.61
N ASN A 7 9.11 8.09 14.77
CA ASN A 7 8.72 9.23 15.60
C ASN A 7 7.87 10.23 14.79
N ASP A 8 7.75 10.02 13.48
CA ASP A 8 6.96 10.86 12.59
C ASP A 8 5.46 10.70 12.87
N ALA A 9 4.73 11.82 12.78
CA ALA A 9 3.28 11.79 12.85
C ALA A 9 2.70 11.02 11.66
N PHE A 10 1.87 10.01 11.94
CA PHE A 10 1.15 9.25 10.91
C PHE A 10 0.15 10.14 10.15
N MET A 11 -0.67 10.89 10.89
CA MET A 11 -1.60 11.87 10.36
C MET A 11 -1.16 13.25 10.86
N ARG A 12 -1.04 14.21 9.95
CA ARG A 12 -0.72 15.61 10.26
C ARG A 12 -1.98 16.48 10.06
N PRO A 13 -2.08 17.67 10.67
CA PRO A 13 -3.26 18.56 10.56
C PRO A 13 -3.63 19.04 9.16
N GLY A 14 -2.79 18.76 8.16
CA GLY A 14 -2.92 19.28 6.80
C GLY A 14 -2.43 20.72 6.69
N ILE A 15 -2.96 21.46 5.70
CA ILE A 15 -2.66 22.88 5.50
C ILE A 15 -3.05 23.67 6.74
N GLU A 16 -2.16 24.57 7.15
CA GLU A 16 -2.40 25.49 8.27
C GLU A 16 -3.60 26.40 8.00
N ARG A 17 -4.49 26.46 8.97
CA ARG A 17 -5.70 27.28 8.98
C ARG A 17 -6.07 27.63 10.42
N GLN A 18 -6.97 28.58 10.61
CA GLN A 18 -7.46 28.95 11.94
C GLN A 18 -7.94 27.71 12.73
N GLY A 19 -7.54 27.60 14.00
CA GLY A 19 -7.93 26.50 14.89
C GLY A 19 -7.16 25.19 14.70
N THR A 20 -6.04 25.19 13.96
CA THR A 20 -5.20 24.01 13.72
C THR A 20 -3.77 24.18 14.24
N TRP A 21 -3.00 23.09 14.26
CA TRP A 21 -1.61 23.05 14.75
C TRP A 21 -1.43 23.40 16.23
N HIS A 22 -2.45 23.14 17.06
CA HIS A 22 -2.40 23.28 18.52
C HIS A 22 -1.89 22.00 19.22
N TYR A 23 -1.53 22.12 20.50
CA TYR A 23 -1.22 20.96 21.33
C TYR A 23 -2.47 20.10 21.55
N GLY A 24 -2.34 18.76 21.48
CA GLY A 24 -3.47 17.85 21.57
C GLY A 24 -4.37 17.85 20.33
N HIS A 25 -3.90 18.40 19.21
CA HIS A 25 -4.62 18.37 17.95
C HIS A 25 -4.62 16.94 17.37
N GLN A 26 -5.72 16.56 16.72
CA GLN A 26 -5.91 15.25 16.07
C GLN A 26 -5.92 14.02 17.01
N TYR A 27 -6.45 14.13 18.22
CA TYR A 27 -6.88 12.92 18.94
C TYR A 27 -7.95 12.20 18.13
N ILE A 28 -7.60 11.00 17.65
CA ILE A 28 -8.48 10.18 16.82
C ILE A 28 -9.60 9.62 17.70
N ALA A 29 -10.83 9.84 17.28
CA ALA A 29 -12.03 9.28 17.90
C ALA A 29 -12.02 7.75 17.84
N TRP A 30 -12.84 7.12 18.67
CA TRP A 30 -12.89 5.68 18.71
C TRP A 30 -13.43 5.11 17.38
N HIS A 31 -12.69 4.12 16.85
CA HIS A 31 -12.91 3.41 15.59
C HIS A 31 -12.54 4.16 14.31
N ILE A 32 -12.08 3.37 13.36
CA ILE A 32 -11.98 3.72 11.95
C ILE A 32 -13.17 3.05 11.28
N VAL A 33 -13.87 3.76 10.40
CA VAL A 33 -15.02 3.22 9.67
C VAL A 33 -14.81 3.33 8.17
N GLU A 34 -15.20 2.30 7.44
CA GLU A 34 -15.18 2.34 5.98
C GLU A 34 -16.38 3.18 5.48
N THR A 35 -16.11 4.10 4.57
CA THR A 35 -17.09 5.04 4.03
C THR A 35 -16.90 5.19 2.52
N LYS A 36 -17.95 5.61 1.82
CA LYS A 36 -17.86 5.93 0.39
C LYS A 36 -16.88 7.09 0.17
N SER A 37 -15.98 6.95 -0.80
CA SER A 37 -15.10 8.05 -1.20
C SER A 37 -15.90 9.19 -1.85
N ALA A 38 -15.41 10.42 -1.64
CA ALA A 38 -15.92 11.60 -2.34
C ALA A 38 -15.53 11.63 -3.83
N LEU A 39 -14.53 10.83 -4.24
CA LEU A 39 -14.06 10.76 -5.62
C LEU A 39 -14.95 9.82 -6.45
N ALA A 40 -15.45 10.31 -7.58
CA ALA A 40 -16.31 9.52 -8.47
C ALA A 40 -15.54 8.29 -9.02
N GLY A 41 -16.11 7.10 -8.80
CA GLY A 41 -15.52 5.83 -9.26
C GLY A 41 -14.38 5.28 -8.40
N ALA A 42 -13.94 6.01 -7.36
CA ALA A 42 -12.96 5.49 -6.41
C ALA A 42 -13.59 4.43 -5.49
N PRO A 43 -12.77 3.50 -4.95
CA PRO A 43 -13.25 2.59 -3.91
C PRO A 43 -13.64 3.34 -2.64
N ASN A 44 -14.20 2.61 -1.68
CA ASN A 44 -14.39 3.14 -0.34
C ASN A 44 -13.03 3.56 0.29
N GLU A 45 -13.12 4.36 1.34
CA GLU A 45 -12.00 4.89 2.10
C GLU A 45 -12.24 4.69 3.59
N LEU A 46 -11.14 4.59 4.35
CA LEU A 46 -11.18 4.60 5.80
C LEU A 46 -11.37 6.04 6.26
N SER A 47 -12.47 6.31 6.98
CA SER A 47 -12.71 7.57 7.66
C SER A 47 -12.14 7.51 9.07
N LEU A 48 -11.28 8.48 9.39
CA LEU A 48 -10.77 8.77 10.72
C LEU A 48 -11.39 10.09 11.17
N TYR A 49 -12.01 10.11 12.34
CA TYR A 49 -12.55 11.35 12.90
C TYR A 49 -11.60 11.84 13.97
N ALA A 50 -11.21 13.12 13.92
CA ALA A 50 -10.29 13.67 14.89
C ALA A 50 -10.75 15.06 15.35
N GLY A 51 -10.48 15.35 16.62
CA GLY A 51 -10.78 16.66 17.20
C GLY A 51 -9.86 17.76 16.64
N GLU A 52 -10.47 18.90 16.31
CA GLU A 52 -9.81 20.15 15.92
C GLU A 52 -10.21 21.29 16.85
N ASN A 53 -9.37 22.33 16.93
CA ASN A 53 -9.67 23.55 17.67
C ASN A 53 -10.09 23.29 19.15
N TYR A 54 -9.54 22.22 19.72
CA TYR A 54 -9.74 21.77 21.10
C TYR A 54 -8.72 22.45 22.02
N TRP A 55 -9.13 22.79 23.25
CA TRP A 55 -8.36 23.58 24.22
C TRP A 55 -8.11 25.05 23.87
N THR A 56 -8.74 25.58 22.82
CA THR A 56 -8.63 26.98 22.39
C THR A 56 -9.97 27.71 22.57
N GLY A 57 -10.13 28.44 23.67
CA GLY A 57 -11.37 29.17 23.96
C GLY A 57 -12.54 28.24 24.28
N THR A 58 -13.67 28.42 23.59
CA THR A 58 -14.92 27.65 23.78
C THR A 58 -15.27 26.75 22.59
N SER A 59 -14.36 26.57 21.64
CA SER A 59 -14.57 25.72 20.46
C SER A 59 -14.13 24.27 20.69
N SER A 60 -14.78 23.37 19.94
CA SER A 60 -14.35 21.99 19.74
C SER A 60 -14.99 21.51 18.44
N GLU A 61 -14.17 21.12 17.47
CA GLU A 61 -14.62 20.71 16.14
C GLU A 61 -14.28 19.25 15.89
N LEU A 62 -15.12 18.55 15.13
CA LEU A 62 -14.83 17.20 14.65
C LEU A 62 -14.56 17.23 13.14
N ARG A 63 -13.40 16.72 12.73
CA ARG A 63 -13.01 16.64 11.33
C ARG A 63 -12.91 15.20 10.86
N ARG A 64 -13.41 14.95 9.66
CA ARG A 64 -13.19 13.70 8.94
C ARG A 64 -11.90 13.80 8.12
N TYR A 65 -10.98 12.91 8.39
CA TYR A 65 -9.80 12.59 7.58
C TYR A 65 -10.03 11.27 6.87
N THR A 66 -9.37 11.07 5.74
CA THR A 66 -9.54 9.86 4.93
C THR A 66 -8.19 9.21 4.66
N LEU A 67 -8.20 7.88 4.60
CA LEU A 67 -7.08 7.05 4.18
C LEU A 67 -7.61 6.04 3.17
N ARG A 68 -6.82 5.74 2.13
CA ARG A 68 -7.13 4.62 1.23
C ARG A 68 -7.27 3.30 2.01
N LEU A 69 -8.04 2.35 1.48
CA LEU A 69 -8.14 1.01 2.09
C LEU A 69 -6.76 0.34 2.16
N ASP A 70 -6.49 -0.25 3.32
CA ASP A 70 -5.26 -0.95 3.68
C ASP A 70 -3.96 -0.15 3.44
N GLY A 71 -4.03 1.19 3.51
CA GLY A 71 -2.92 2.11 3.19
C GLY A 71 -2.06 2.59 4.36
N PHE A 72 -1.99 1.86 5.48
CA PHE A 72 -1.36 2.37 6.71
C PHE A 72 0.17 2.49 6.63
N VAL A 73 0.83 1.43 6.16
CA VAL A 73 2.29 1.36 6.08
C VAL A 73 2.65 0.62 4.80
N SER A 74 3.65 1.13 4.08
CA SER A 74 4.15 0.55 2.84
C SER A 74 5.61 0.12 2.99
N VAL A 75 6.02 -0.79 2.11
CA VAL A 75 7.41 -0.82 1.65
C VAL A 75 7.54 0.22 0.55
N SER A 76 8.38 1.23 0.76
CA SER A 76 8.52 2.36 -0.16
C SER A 76 9.91 2.45 -0.77
N ALA A 77 9.99 2.93 -2.01
CA ALA A 77 11.26 3.21 -2.69
C ALA A 77 11.20 4.56 -3.41
N PRO A 78 12.28 5.36 -3.38
CA PRO A 78 12.37 6.62 -4.11
C PRO A 78 12.52 6.38 -5.63
N MET A 79 12.59 7.46 -6.41
CA MET A 79 12.79 7.40 -7.87
C MET A 79 14.12 6.73 -8.29
N THR A 80 15.12 6.68 -7.42
CA THR A 80 16.37 5.92 -7.68
C THR A 80 16.17 4.41 -7.60
N GLY A 81 15.01 3.95 -7.13
CA GLY A 81 14.61 2.56 -7.04
C GLY A 81 14.94 1.90 -5.70
N GLY A 82 14.38 0.71 -5.51
CA GLY A 82 14.61 -0.18 -4.38
C GLY A 82 14.04 -1.56 -4.64
N GLU A 83 14.47 -2.56 -3.85
CA GLU A 83 14.04 -3.94 -4.02
C GLU A 83 13.60 -4.57 -2.70
N LEU A 84 12.58 -5.41 -2.79
CA LEU A 84 12.11 -6.28 -1.71
C LEU A 84 12.09 -7.71 -2.20
N VAL A 85 12.73 -8.61 -1.47
CA VAL A 85 12.64 -10.06 -1.74
C VAL A 85 12.04 -10.77 -0.53
N THR A 86 10.98 -11.53 -0.75
CA THR A 86 10.35 -12.30 0.31
C THR A 86 11.22 -13.48 0.74
N LYS A 87 10.99 -13.97 1.96
CA LYS A 87 11.39 -15.35 2.31
C LYS A 87 10.62 -16.34 1.43
N PRO A 88 11.13 -17.56 1.21
CA PRO A 88 10.36 -18.59 0.52
C PRO A 88 9.03 -18.89 1.22
N PHE A 89 7.94 -18.98 0.47
CA PHE A 89 6.62 -19.35 0.97
C PHE A 89 5.83 -20.16 -0.05
N LYS A 90 4.76 -20.81 0.40
CA LYS A 90 3.78 -21.49 -0.46
C LYS A 90 2.48 -20.69 -0.45
N PHE A 91 1.72 -20.75 -1.53
CA PHE A 91 0.44 -20.07 -1.64
C PHE A 91 -0.62 -20.99 -2.26
N THR A 92 -1.88 -20.55 -2.13
CA THR A 92 -3.05 -21.07 -2.85
C THR A 92 -3.62 -19.95 -3.73
N GLY A 93 -4.28 -20.29 -4.83
CA GLY A 93 -4.86 -19.34 -5.78
C GLY A 93 -4.18 -19.37 -7.16
N SER A 94 -4.74 -18.61 -8.10
CA SER A 94 -4.31 -18.56 -9.50
C SER A 94 -3.82 -17.19 -9.95
N LYS A 95 -4.00 -16.13 -9.15
CA LYS A 95 -3.60 -14.76 -9.52
C LYS A 95 -2.94 -14.03 -8.36
N LEU A 96 -1.82 -13.37 -8.63
CA LEU A 96 -1.20 -12.42 -7.71
C LEU A 96 -1.85 -11.04 -7.86
N THR A 97 -2.33 -10.46 -6.77
CA THR A 97 -2.85 -9.09 -6.70
C THR A 97 -2.05 -8.23 -5.71
N LEU A 98 -1.93 -6.95 -6.03
CA LEU A 98 -1.19 -5.96 -5.24
C LEU A 98 -2.10 -4.83 -4.78
N ASN A 99 -1.86 -4.35 -3.55
CA ASN A 99 -2.25 -3.03 -3.08
C ASN A 99 -1.01 -2.13 -3.14
N PHE A 100 -1.02 -1.10 -3.99
CA PHE A 100 0.13 -0.24 -4.22
C PHE A 100 -0.28 1.17 -4.64
N ALA A 101 0.64 2.13 -4.53
CA ALA A 101 0.56 3.45 -5.15
C ALA A 101 1.91 3.84 -5.76
N THR A 102 1.90 4.53 -6.90
CA THR A 102 3.10 5.11 -7.51
C THR A 102 2.80 6.51 -8.02
N SER A 103 3.84 7.29 -8.31
CA SER A 103 3.67 8.43 -9.23
C SER A 103 3.43 7.95 -10.66
N ALA A 104 3.07 8.86 -11.57
CA ALA A 104 2.87 8.55 -12.98
C ALA A 104 4.16 8.12 -13.72
N ALA A 105 5.33 8.48 -13.18
CA ALA A 105 6.64 8.08 -13.72
C ALA A 105 7.27 6.91 -12.94
N GLY A 106 6.71 6.57 -11.78
CA GLY A 106 7.10 5.43 -10.97
C GLY A 106 6.47 4.13 -11.45
N ASP A 107 7.00 3.01 -10.96
CA ASP A 107 6.48 1.68 -11.27
C ASP A 107 6.79 0.65 -10.18
N VAL A 108 5.98 -0.39 -10.16
CA VAL A 108 6.22 -1.66 -9.48
C VAL A 108 6.36 -2.75 -10.54
N ARG A 109 7.36 -3.60 -10.38
CA ARG A 109 7.53 -4.83 -11.17
C ARG A 109 7.76 -6.02 -10.25
N VAL A 110 7.33 -7.20 -10.69
CA VAL A 110 7.37 -8.43 -9.90
C VAL A 110 8.02 -9.56 -10.68
N GLU A 111 8.98 -10.22 -10.05
CA GLU A 111 9.57 -11.47 -10.50
C GLU A 111 9.21 -12.59 -9.52
N ILE A 112 8.85 -13.76 -10.07
CA ILE A 112 8.68 -14.98 -9.28
C ILE A 112 9.94 -15.84 -9.44
N GLN A 113 10.52 -16.19 -8.31
CA GLN A 113 11.73 -17.02 -8.23
C GLN A 113 11.41 -18.36 -7.56
N ASP A 114 12.24 -19.37 -7.81
CA ASP A 114 12.24 -20.58 -7.01
C ASP A 114 12.77 -20.32 -5.57
N ALA A 115 12.77 -21.35 -4.74
CA ALA A 115 13.25 -21.27 -3.36
C ALA A 115 14.73 -20.85 -3.25
N SER A 116 15.55 -21.11 -4.27
CA SER A 116 16.96 -20.74 -4.33
C SER A 116 17.18 -19.29 -4.79
N GLY A 117 16.14 -18.62 -5.30
CA GLY A 117 16.21 -17.27 -5.84
C GLY A 117 16.50 -17.23 -7.35
N LYS A 118 16.37 -18.35 -8.06
CA LYS A 118 16.49 -18.36 -9.52
C LYS A 118 15.16 -17.91 -10.15
N PRO A 119 15.16 -16.92 -11.07
CA PRO A 119 13.94 -16.49 -11.76
C PRO A 119 13.28 -17.63 -12.53
N LEU A 120 11.95 -17.77 -12.39
CA LEU A 120 11.18 -18.76 -13.13
C LEU A 120 10.90 -18.27 -14.57
N PRO A 121 11.06 -19.13 -15.60
CA PRO A 121 10.71 -18.77 -16.97
C PRO A 121 9.26 -18.29 -17.10
N GLY A 122 9.05 -17.17 -17.81
CA GLY A 122 7.72 -16.56 -17.98
C GLY A 122 7.28 -15.64 -16.84
N PHE A 123 8.03 -15.62 -15.73
CA PHE A 123 7.79 -14.78 -14.56
C PHE A 123 9.03 -13.97 -14.18
N LYS A 124 9.96 -13.75 -15.12
CA LYS A 124 11.15 -12.91 -14.91
C LYS A 124 10.75 -11.45 -14.79
N LEU A 125 11.63 -10.63 -14.23
CA LEU A 125 11.39 -9.19 -14.17
C LEU A 125 11.13 -8.57 -15.55
N ASP A 126 11.88 -8.98 -16.57
CA ASP A 126 11.71 -8.52 -17.95
C ASP A 126 10.40 -8.99 -18.60
N ASP A 127 9.76 -10.00 -18.02
CA ASP A 127 8.44 -10.49 -18.43
C ASP A 127 7.32 -9.74 -17.72
N CYS A 128 7.61 -8.88 -16.74
CA CYS A 128 6.64 -8.06 -16.01
C CYS A 128 6.70 -6.61 -16.51
N PRO A 129 5.71 -6.14 -17.30
CA PRO A 129 5.61 -4.74 -17.66
C PRO A 129 5.49 -3.83 -16.43
N PRO A 130 5.90 -2.56 -16.52
CA PRO A 130 5.73 -1.60 -15.44
C PRO A 130 4.27 -1.48 -14.98
N ILE A 131 4.03 -1.58 -13.67
CA ILE A 131 2.72 -1.41 -13.04
C ILE A 131 2.72 -0.07 -12.29
N PHE A 132 1.84 0.86 -12.67
CA PHE A 132 1.81 2.21 -12.09
C PHE A 132 0.38 2.68 -11.76
N GLY A 133 0.25 3.67 -10.90
CA GLY A 133 -1.02 4.23 -10.42
C GLY A 133 -1.30 3.87 -8.96
N ASP A 134 -2.53 4.12 -8.52
CA ASP A 134 -2.99 3.83 -7.16
C ASP A 134 -4.15 2.82 -7.21
N ALA A 135 -3.93 1.63 -6.67
CA ALA A 135 -4.92 0.55 -6.67
C ALA A 135 -4.88 -0.24 -5.36
N ILE A 136 -6.05 -0.50 -4.79
CA ILE A 136 -6.21 -1.37 -3.62
C ILE A 136 -6.11 -2.86 -3.98
N GLU A 137 -6.42 -3.19 -5.23
CA GLU A 137 -6.31 -4.53 -5.78
C GLU A 137 -6.05 -4.44 -7.29
N ARG A 138 -4.85 -4.83 -7.71
CA ARG A 138 -4.52 -4.97 -9.13
C ARG A 138 -3.81 -6.28 -9.39
N THR A 139 -4.31 -7.03 -10.37
CA THR A 139 -3.67 -8.27 -10.83
C THR A 139 -2.35 -7.96 -11.52
N VAL A 140 -1.30 -8.70 -11.15
CA VAL A 140 -0.02 -8.70 -11.84
C VAL A 140 -0.17 -9.52 -13.12
N ILE A 141 0.23 -8.93 -14.25
CA ILE A 141 0.17 -9.56 -15.57
C ILE A 141 1.59 -9.59 -16.13
N TRP A 142 2.11 -10.79 -16.37
CA TRP A 142 3.36 -10.98 -17.12
C TRP A 142 3.03 -11.12 -18.61
N LYS A 143 4.06 -11.14 -19.47
CA LYS A 143 3.92 -11.28 -20.93
C LYS A 143 3.07 -12.48 -21.35
N ASN A 144 3.12 -13.57 -20.59
CA ASN A 144 2.38 -14.80 -20.87
C ASN A 144 1.03 -14.89 -20.15
N GLY A 145 0.59 -13.82 -19.47
CA GLY A 145 -0.66 -13.75 -18.72
C GLY A 145 -0.48 -13.60 -17.21
N SER A 146 -1.57 -13.78 -16.47
CA SER A 146 -1.63 -13.59 -15.01
C SER A 146 -1.72 -14.89 -14.21
N ASP A 147 -1.85 -16.04 -14.88
CA ASP A 147 -2.06 -17.31 -14.20
C ASP A 147 -0.77 -17.82 -13.55
N VAL A 148 -0.85 -18.07 -12.25
CA VAL A 148 0.22 -18.63 -11.43
C VAL A 148 -0.19 -19.96 -10.79
N SER A 149 -1.34 -20.53 -11.19
CA SER A 149 -1.89 -21.77 -10.62
C SER A 149 -0.90 -22.95 -10.65
N ALA A 150 -0.07 -23.04 -11.71
CA ALA A 150 0.96 -24.06 -11.85
C ALA A 150 2.07 -23.99 -10.78
N LEU A 151 2.17 -22.88 -10.05
CA LEU A 151 3.12 -22.65 -8.96
C LEU A 151 2.49 -22.84 -7.57
N ALA A 152 1.16 -22.97 -7.48
CA ALA A 152 0.47 -23.16 -6.21
C ALA A 152 1.01 -24.39 -5.45
N GLY A 153 1.16 -24.26 -4.13
CA GLY A 153 1.73 -25.29 -3.27
C GLY A 153 3.26 -25.51 -3.39
N LYS A 154 3.92 -24.91 -4.37
CA LYS A 154 5.40 -24.96 -4.52
C LYS A 154 6.03 -23.79 -3.74
N PRO A 155 7.18 -23.99 -3.07
CA PRO A 155 7.90 -22.89 -2.45
C PRO A 155 8.43 -21.91 -3.51
N VAL A 156 8.04 -20.65 -3.40
CA VAL A 156 8.48 -19.56 -4.29
C VAL A 156 8.97 -18.38 -3.46
N ARG A 157 9.73 -17.49 -4.11
CA ARG A 157 10.05 -16.15 -3.59
C ARG A 157 9.51 -15.12 -4.57
N LEU A 158 9.06 -13.98 -4.05
CA LEU A 158 8.73 -12.82 -4.87
C LEU A 158 9.82 -11.77 -4.72
N ARG A 159 10.32 -11.28 -5.85
CA ARG A 159 11.20 -10.11 -5.93
C ARG A 159 10.40 -8.96 -6.52
N PHE A 160 10.21 -7.92 -5.71
CA PHE A 160 9.60 -6.67 -6.12
C PHE A 160 10.70 -5.67 -6.42
N VAL A 161 10.61 -5.01 -7.58
CA VAL A 161 11.42 -3.84 -7.92
C VAL A 161 10.48 -2.64 -7.94
N LEU A 162 10.81 -1.65 -7.13
CA LEU A 162 10.00 -0.49 -6.83
C LEU A 162 10.74 0.76 -7.29
N LYS A 163 10.04 1.70 -7.92
CA LYS A 163 10.57 3.01 -8.30
C LYS A 163 9.51 4.07 -8.05
N ASP A 164 9.78 4.99 -7.13
CA ASP A 164 8.82 6.02 -6.70
C ASP A 164 7.43 5.42 -6.42
N ALA A 165 7.45 4.44 -5.52
CA ALA A 165 6.34 3.51 -5.31
C ALA A 165 6.23 3.09 -3.84
N ASP A 166 4.99 2.86 -3.43
CA ASP A 166 4.55 2.29 -2.16
C ASP A 166 3.85 0.95 -2.43
N LEU A 167 4.36 -0.14 -1.84
CA LEU A 167 3.71 -1.45 -1.82
C LEU A 167 3.15 -1.72 -0.43
N PHE A 168 1.82 -1.77 -0.32
CA PHE A 168 1.12 -1.97 0.96
C PHE A 168 0.88 -3.45 1.26
N SER A 169 0.43 -4.21 0.26
CA SER A 169 0.15 -5.64 0.44
C SER A 169 0.21 -6.42 -0.87
N MET A 170 0.32 -7.74 -0.72
CA MET A 170 0.25 -8.72 -1.79
C MET A 170 -0.68 -9.87 -1.37
N LYS A 171 -1.42 -10.42 -2.32
CA LYS A 171 -2.33 -11.55 -2.07
C LYS A 171 -2.39 -12.47 -3.28
N PHE A 172 -2.52 -13.76 -3.05
CA PHE A 172 -2.93 -14.71 -4.09
C PHE A 172 -4.43 -14.96 -3.98
N ASN A 173 -5.16 -14.64 -5.03
CA ASN A 173 -6.60 -14.85 -5.14
C ASN A 173 -6.90 -16.16 -5.89
N PRO A 174 -8.04 -16.82 -5.61
CA PRO A 174 -8.53 -17.96 -6.38
C PRO A 174 -8.57 -17.72 -7.88
#